data_AF-A0A7S1EY25-F1
#
_entry.id   AF-A0A7S1EY25-F1
#
_cell.length_a   1.000
_cell.length_b   1.000
_cell.length_c   1.000
_cell.angle_alpha   90.00
_cell.angle_beta   90.00
_cell.angle_gamma   90.00
#
_symmetry.space_group_name_H-M   'P 1'
#
loop_
_entity.id
_entity.type
_entity.pdbx_description
1 polymer ?
#
loop_
_entity_poly.entity_id
_entity_poly.type
_entity_poly.pdbx_seq_one_letter_code
_entity_poly.pdbx_strand_id
1 'polypeptide(L)'
;SRSLLTEEASVFIMAVWFVACVCVLVRCVLCASRCECISGSQARPPFEYYSYASNGSRTTVEPQRDEASGLCIFPGASCAGLEECCVLADWAHQEQDRGKNLNLFVNLGAISLPLVLIRCYSRRKAALEQGEGGSFSLWAMAKGFLYFAAFAGEIILMTSLASLTQEKLPLQLRNSQMAADAYLSPVREVFQFLEDVMTVHINVAIGMQATEVVRSSLLLGVGSGLLLGSIAAALTTGIAYWPWAINALLVPFSTSGAAGSACSLLESTELIVETVRPYVLLSSWQWPFQFANMALRGFFLGTQQWGFFIALTFLE
;
A
#
# COMPACT_ATOMS: atom_id res chain seq x y z
N SER A 1 18.79 -9.65 41.41
CA SER A 1 19.47 -8.58 40.65
C SER A 1 19.76 -8.94 39.18
N ARG A 2 19.95 -10.21 38.78
CA ARG A 2 20.19 -10.58 37.36
C ARG A 2 18.99 -10.42 36.41
N SER A 3 17.75 -10.39 36.91
CA SER A 3 16.54 -10.25 36.07
C SER A 3 16.32 -8.82 35.54
N LEU A 4 16.68 -7.79 36.31
CA LEU A 4 16.55 -6.38 35.90
C LEU A 4 17.48 -6.02 34.73
N LEU A 5 18.70 -6.55 34.73
CA LEU A 5 19.69 -6.32 33.66
C LEU A 5 19.22 -6.86 32.29
N THR A 6 18.39 -7.91 32.27
CA THR A 6 17.90 -8.49 31.01
C THR A 6 16.71 -7.75 30.43
N GLU A 7 15.89 -7.08 31.25
CA GLU A 7 14.78 -6.26 30.77
C GLU A 7 15.29 -4.97 30.14
N GLU A 8 16.22 -4.28 30.80
CA GLU A 8 16.85 -3.07 30.27
C GLU A 8 17.58 -3.34 28.94
N ALA A 9 18.24 -4.48 28.81
CA ALA A 9 18.89 -4.87 27.56
C ALA A 9 17.89 -5.08 26.40
N SER A 10 16.72 -5.67 26.66
CA SER A 10 15.70 -5.88 25.63
C SER A 10 15.04 -4.58 25.18
N VAL A 11 14.75 -3.67 26.11
CA VAL A 11 14.23 -2.34 25.80
C VAL A 11 15.26 -1.51 25.03
N PHE A 12 16.54 -1.61 25.42
CA PHE A 12 17.63 -0.93 24.73
C PHE A 12 17.81 -1.43 23.29
N ILE A 13 17.76 -2.76 23.06
CA ILE A 13 17.83 -3.33 21.71
C ILE A 13 16.65 -2.86 20.84
N MET A 14 15.43 -2.83 21.39
CA MET A 14 14.27 -2.32 20.66
C MET A 14 14.39 -0.83 20.35
N ALA A 15 14.86 -0.02 21.30
CA ALA A 15 15.06 1.41 21.10
C ALA A 15 16.14 1.70 20.04
N VAL A 16 17.28 1.00 20.09
CA VAL A 16 18.35 1.15 19.10
C VAL A 16 17.89 0.72 17.71
N TRP A 17 17.13 -0.36 17.61
CA TRP A 17 16.64 -0.84 16.32
C TRP A 17 15.54 0.06 15.75
N PHE A 18 14.64 0.57 16.59
CA PHE A 18 13.65 1.59 16.20
C PHE A 18 14.33 2.86 15.71
N VAL A 19 15.33 3.37 16.43
CA VAL A 19 16.12 4.54 16.00
C VAL A 19 16.87 4.25 14.70
N ALA A 20 17.42 3.06 14.51
CA ALA A 20 18.06 2.68 13.25
C ALA A 20 17.07 2.67 12.08
N CYS A 21 15.87 2.11 12.26
CA CYS A 21 14.82 2.11 11.24
C CYS A 21 14.34 3.54 10.93
N VAL A 22 14.08 4.35 11.96
CA VAL A 22 13.70 5.76 11.78
C VAL A 22 14.80 6.54 11.08
N CYS A 23 16.07 6.33 11.42
CA CYS A 23 17.20 6.97 10.73
C CYS A 23 17.31 6.57 9.26
N VAL A 24 17.08 5.30 8.92
CA VAL A 24 17.04 4.84 7.51
C VAL A 24 15.86 5.48 6.78
N LEU A 25 14.68 5.51 7.40
CA LEU A 25 13.46 6.07 6.83
C LEU A 25 13.59 7.59 6.61
N VAL A 26 14.09 8.31 7.61
CA VAL A 26 14.40 9.76 7.53
C VAL A 26 15.44 10.04 6.45
N ARG A 27 16.50 9.23 6.35
CA ARG A 27 17.51 9.41 5.30
C ARG A 27 16.95 9.14 3.91
N CYS A 28 16.10 8.13 3.74
CA CYS A 28 15.44 7.86 2.46
C CYS A 28 14.42 8.94 2.08
N VAL A 29 13.63 9.45 3.02
CA VAL A 29 12.63 10.50 2.76
C VAL A 29 13.30 11.86 2.54
N LEU A 30 14.34 12.21 3.30
CA LEU A 30 15.05 13.49 3.17
C LEU A 30 16.08 13.51 2.02
N CYS A 31 16.53 12.35 1.53
CA CYS A 31 17.35 12.25 0.31
C CYS A 31 16.54 12.12 -0.97
N ALA A 32 15.20 12.20 -0.93
CA ALA A 32 14.41 12.45 -2.13
C ALA A 32 14.81 13.83 -2.68
N SER A 33 15.80 13.83 -3.57
CA SER A 33 16.36 15.03 -4.16
C SER A 33 15.25 15.82 -4.84
N ARG A 34 15.17 17.11 -4.51
CA ARG A 34 14.35 18.04 -5.30
C ARG A 34 14.80 17.90 -6.75
N CYS A 35 13.85 17.70 -7.66
CA CYS A 35 14.09 17.77 -9.10
C CYS A 35 14.49 19.21 -9.45
N GLU A 36 15.75 19.55 -9.23
CA GLU A 36 16.34 20.79 -9.70
C GLU A 36 16.83 20.56 -11.12
N CYS A 37 15.97 20.90 -12.08
CA CYS A 37 16.29 20.93 -13.49
C CYS A 37 17.14 22.21 -13.75
N ILE A 38 18.39 22.24 -13.27
CA ILE A 38 19.30 23.37 -13.46
C ILE A 38 20.44 22.95 -14.39
N SER A 39 20.59 23.69 -15.49
CA SER A 39 21.75 23.63 -16.38
C SER A 39 23.05 23.79 -15.56
N GLY A 40 23.90 22.77 -15.57
CA GLY A 40 25.15 22.70 -14.79
C GLY A 40 25.05 21.96 -13.45
N SER A 41 23.85 21.55 -13.03
CA SER A 41 23.71 20.61 -11.90
C SER A 41 23.97 19.17 -12.39
N GLN A 42 24.51 18.31 -11.53
CA GLN A 42 24.61 16.87 -11.81
C GLN A 42 23.24 16.16 -11.74
N ALA A 43 22.13 16.91 -11.65
CA ALA A 43 20.80 16.35 -11.61
C ALA A 43 20.48 15.71 -12.96
N ARG A 44 20.36 14.39 -12.97
CA ARG A 44 19.93 13.64 -14.14
C ARG A 44 18.41 13.59 -14.12
N PRO A 45 17.71 13.83 -15.25
CA PRO A 45 16.27 13.63 -15.32
C PRO A 45 15.96 12.13 -15.16
N PRO A 46 14.86 11.77 -14.46
CA PRO A 46 14.50 10.37 -14.24
C PRO A 46 14.06 9.67 -15.54
N PHE A 47 13.68 10.44 -16.55
CA PHE A 47 13.29 9.93 -17.86
C PHE A 47 14.27 10.42 -18.93
N GLU A 48 14.66 9.51 -19.81
CA GLU A 48 15.37 9.81 -21.05
C GLU A 48 14.36 9.91 -22.18
N TYR A 49 14.42 10.99 -22.94
CA TYR A 49 13.56 11.21 -24.11
C TYR A 49 14.36 10.95 -25.38
N TYR A 50 13.72 10.34 -26.38
CA TYR A 50 14.37 9.98 -27.64
C TYR A 50 13.75 10.70 -28.84
N SER A 51 14.58 11.03 -29.81
CA SER A 51 14.17 11.38 -31.17
C SER A 51 14.57 10.25 -32.11
N TYR A 52 13.69 9.94 -33.05
CA TYR A 52 13.87 8.87 -34.01
C TYR A 52 14.20 9.47 -35.37
N ALA A 53 15.35 9.12 -35.92
CA ALA A 53 15.69 9.44 -37.30
C ALA A 53 14.93 8.52 -38.27
N SER A 54 14.81 8.92 -39.53
CA SER A 54 14.07 8.16 -40.56
C SER A 54 14.62 6.75 -40.84
N ASN A 55 15.84 6.46 -40.39
CA ASN A 55 16.49 5.15 -40.44
C ASN A 55 16.15 4.24 -39.23
N GLY A 56 15.31 4.70 -38.29
CA GLY A 56 14.97 4.01 -37.05
C GLY A 56 16.01 4.16 -35.93
N SER A 57 17.10 4.91 -36.13
CA SER A 57 18.08 5.13 -35.05
C SER A 57 17.52 6.12 -34.03
N ARG A 58 17.59 5.76 -32.74
CA ARG A 58 17.22 6.64 -31.63
C ARG A 58 18.40 7.48 -31.17
N THR A 59 18.15 8.75 -30.89
CA THR A 59 19.13 9.66 -30.25
C THR A 59 18.48 10.35 -29.06
N THR A 60 19.20 10.46 -27.96
CA THR A 60 18.69 11.09 -26.73
C THR A 60 18.54 12.59 -26.93
N VAL A 61 17.40 13.14 -26.52
CA VAL A 61 17.09 14.58 -26.62
C VAL A 61 17.52 15.26 -25.34
N GLU A 62 18.36 16.29 -25.45
CA GLU A 62 18.77 17.08 -24.30
C GLU A 62 17.60 17.98 -23.83
N PRO A 63 17.35 18.07 -22.50
CA PRO A 63 16.34 18.97 -21.96
C PRO A 63 16.74 20.43 -22.22
N GLN A 64 15.79 21.23 -22.69
CA GLN A 64 15.90 22.68 -22.76
C GLN A 64 14.98 23.30 -21.70
N ARG A 65 15.46 24.33 -21.01
CA ARG A 65 14.63 25.06 -20.06
C ARG A 65 13.80 26.10 -20.81
N ASP A 66 12.49 26.04 -20.66
CA ASP A 66 11.61 27.11 -21.12
C ASP A 66 11.70 28.29 -20.14
N GLU A 67 12.17 29.45 -20.62
CA GLU A 67 12.37 30.64 -19.80
C GLU A 67 11.06 31.21 -19.24
N ALA A 68 9.94 30.99 -19.94
CA ALA A 68 8.65 31.54 -19.55
C ALA A 68 7.98 30.73 -18.42
N SER A 69 7.91 29.40 -18.56
CA SER A 69 7.31 28.51 -17.55
C SER A 69 8.29 28.06 -16.47
N GLY A 70 9.60 28.16 -16.73
CA GLY A 70 10.64 27.57 -15.90
C GLY A 70 10.72 26.05 -15.97
N LEU A 71 9.92 25.40 -16.82
CA LEU A 71 9.85 23.95 -16.97
C LEU A 71 10.93 23.43 -17.94
N CYS A 72 11.32 22.17 -17.76
CA CYS A 72 12.17 21.46 -18.72
C CYS A 72 11.29 20.91 -19.86
N ILE A 73 11.56 21.37 -21.08
CA ILE A 73 10.95 20.88 -22.32
C ILE A 73 11.97 20.05 -23.10
N PHE A 74 11.50 19.10 -23.90
CA PHE A 74 12.35 18.22 -24.72
C PHE A 74 12.04 18.46 -26.20
N PRO A 75 12.48 19.60 -26.77
CA PRO A 75 12.15 19.94 -28.15
C PRO A 75 12.82 18.94 -29.10
N GLY A 76 12.01 18.22 -29.87
CA GLY A 76 12.47 17.17 -30.79
C GLY A 76 12.22 15.74 -30.32
N ALA A 77 11.72 15.54 -29.09
CA ALA A 77 11.18 14.23 -28.70
C ALA A 77 9.94 13.93 -29.54
N SER A 78 10.00 12.87 -30.34
CA SER A 78 8.89 12.47 -31.21
C SER A 78 8.03 11.45 -30.48
N CYS A 79 6.98 11.90 -29.79
CA CYS A 79 5.97 11.04 -29.16
C CYS A 79 4.79 10.70 -30.08
N ALA A 80 4.89 11.02 -31.37
CA ALA A 80 3.79 10.81 -32.32
C ALA A 80 3.71 9.37 -32.86
N GLY A 81 4.75 8.55 -32.65
CA GLY A 81 4.81 7.16 -33.10
C GLY A 81 4.28 6.15 -32.08
N LEU A 82 4.15 4.89 -32.50
CA LEU A 82 3.86 3.75 -31.61
C LEU A 82 5.05 3.36 -30.71
N GLU A 83 6.22 3.97 -30.92
CA GLU A 83 7.45 3.71 -30.18
C GLU A 83 7.52 4.56 -28.89
N GLU A 84 8.11 4.00 -27.84
CA GLU A 84 8.23 4.64 -26.53
C GLU A 84 9.12 5.89 -26.62
N CYS A 85 8.50 7.07 -26.59
CA CYS A 85 9.25 8.33 -26.71
C CYS A 85 10.03 8.73 -25.46
N CYS A 86 9.74 8.09 -24.33
CA CYS A 86 10.48 8.23 -23.10
C CYS A 86 10.66 6.88 -22.42
N VAL A 87 11.83 6.65 -21.85
CA VAL A 87 12.12 5.47 -21.02
C VAL A 87 12.68 5.97 -19.69
N LEU A 88 12.37 5.26 -18.61
CA LEU A 88 12.98 5.54 -17.31
C LEU A 88 14.49 5.30 -17.43
N ALA A 89 15.30 6.31 -17.07
CA ALA A 89 16.75 6.20 -17.14
C ALA A 89 17.25 5.05 -16.25
N ASP A 90 18.30 4.34 -16.67
CA ASP A 90 18.81 3.16 -15.95
C ASP A 90 19.13 3.46 -14.47
N TRP A 91 19.67 4.64 -14.18
CA TRP A 91 19.98 5.05 -12.82
C TRP A 91 18.71 5.24 -11.98
N ALA A 92 17.63 5.78 -12.56
CA ALA A 92 16.36 5.99 -11.89
C ALA A 92 15.63 4.66 -11.68
N HIS A 93 15.74 3.73 -12.65
CA HIS A 93 15.27 2.35 -12.48
C HIS A 93 15.98 1.65 -11.32
N GLN A 94 17.31 1.75 -11.22
CA GLN A 94 18.07 1.16 -10.12
C GLN A 94 17.70 1.76 -8.76
N GLU A 95 17.53 3.08 -8.67
CA GLU A 95 17.10 3.73 -7.42
C GLU A 95 15.65 3.39 -7.06
N GLN A 96 14.76 3.24 -8.06
CA GLN A 96 13.40 2.75 -7.83
C GLN A 96 13.42 1.32 -7.28
N ASP A 97 14.19 0.41 -7.86
CA ASP A 97 14.32 -0.97 -7.38
C ASP A 97 14.94 -1.02 -5.98
N ARG A 98 15.95 -0.19 -5.73
CA ARG A 98 16.54 -0.04 -4.40
C ARG A 98 15.51 0.46 -3.39
N GLY A 99 14.72 1.46 -3.75
CA GLY A 99 13.63 1.99 -2.93
C GLY A 99 12.57 0.93 -2.64
N LYS A 100 12.15 0.17 -3.65
CA LYS A 100 11.21 -0.96 -3.51
C LYS A 100 11.75 -2.02 -2.55
N ASN A 101 12.98 -2.46 -2.76
CA ASN A 101 13.63 -3.47 -1.92
C ASN A 101 13.79 -2.97 -0.48
N LEU A 102 14.21 -1.71 -0.31
CA LEU A 102 14.38 -1.12 1.01
C LEU A 102 13.04 -1.00 1.75
N ASN A 103 11.99 -0.53 1.08
CA ASN A 103 10.64 -0.48 1.66
C ASN A 103 10.16 -1.89 2.05
N LEU A 104 10.34 -2.88 1.17
CA LEU A 104 10.02 -4.27 1.45
C LEU A 104 10.74 -4.77 2.70
N PHE A 105 12.08 -4.71 2.75
CA PHE A 105 12.87 -5.23 3.86
C PHE A 105 12.67 -4.46 5.16
N VAL A 106 12.50 -3.14 5.10
CA VAL A 106 12.22 -2.31 6.29
C VAL A 106 10.87 -2.67 6.88
N ASN A 107 9.81 -2.79 6.06
CA ASN A 107 8.48 -3.18 6.56
C ASN A 107 8.48 -4.62 7.10
N LEU A 108 9.10 -5.55 6.39
CA LEU A 108 9.24 -6.93 6.84
C LEU A 108 9.99 -7.00 8.17
N GLY A 109 11.10 -6.27 8.30
CA GLY A 109 11.86 -6.16 9.54
C GLY A 109 11.05 -5.53 10.67
N ALA A 110 10.36 -4.42 10.39
CA ALA A 110 9.60 -3.65 11.37
C ALA A 110 8.44 -4.44 11.96
N ILE A 111 7.83 -5.34 11.18
CA ILE A 111 6.76 -6.23 11.66
C ILE A 111 7.35 -7.48 12.33
N SER A 112 8.34 -8.11 11.71
CA SER A 112 8.82 -9.41 12.17
C SER A 112 9.66 -9.34 13.44
N LEU A 113 10.49 -8.31 13.61
CA LEU A 113 11.38 -8.22 14.75
C LEU A 113 10.60 -8.07 16.06
N PRO A 114 9.61 -7.15 16.21
CA PRO A 114 8.81 -7.05 17.42
C PRO A 114 8.07 -8.35 17.74
N LEU A 115 7.54 -9.05 16.72
CA LEU A 115 6.83 -10.31 16.94
C LEU A 115 7.75 -11.43 17.43
N VAL A 116 8.97 -11.53 16.88
CA VAL A 116 9.99 -12.45 17.38
C VAL A 116 10.38 -12.09 18.81
N LEU A 117 10.56 -10.81 19.12
CA LEU A 117 10.93 -10.34 20.46
C LEU A 117 9.82 -10.59 21.49
N ILE A 118 8.56 -10.26 21.18
CA ILE A 118 7.39 -10.53 22.04
C ILE A 118 7.28 -12.03 22.30
N ARG A 119 7.48 -12.87 21.27
CA ARG A 119 7.44 -14.33 21.43
C ARG A 119 8.58 -14.84 22.30
N CYS A 120 9.80 -14.34 22.10
CA CYS A 120 10.97 -14.68 22.92
C CYS A 120 10.77 -14.24 24.39
N TYR A 121 10.23 -13.04 24.61
CA TYR A 121 9.90 -12.51 25.93
C TYR A 121 8.83 -13.37 26.63
N SER A 122 7.71 -13.62 25.95
CA SER A 122 6.60 -14.44 26.48
C SER A 122 7.06 -15.84 26.85
N ARG A 123 7.93 -16.45 26.03
CA ARG A 123 8.53 -17.76 26.33
C ARG A 123 9.46 -17.73 27.53
N ARG A 124 10.32 -16.72 27.65
CA ARG A 124 11.19 -16.57 28.83
C ARG A 124 10.38 -16.41 30.09
N LYS A 125 9.32 -15.60 30.06
CA LYS A 125 8.41 -15.41 31.19
C LYS A 125 7.75 -16.73 31.62
N ALA A 126 7.19 -17.48 30.67
CA ALA A 126 6.59 -18.79 30.96
C ALA A 126 7.59 -19.79 31.55
N ALA A 127 8.83 -19.82 31.04
CA ALA A 127 9.88 -20.69 31.57
C ALA A 127 10.32 -20.33 33.01
N LEU A 128 10.29 -19.04 33.35
CA LEU A 128 10.59 -18.57 34.72
C LEU A 128 9.46 -18.90 35.69
N GLU A 129 8.20 -18.82 35.25
CA GLU A 129 7.03 -19.09 36.08
C GLU A 129 6.81 -20.58 36.35
N GLN A 130 7.14 -21.47 35.40
CA GLN A 130 6.85 -22.91 35.53
C GLN A 130 7.93 -23.74 36.21
N GLY A 131 9.13 -23.22 36.50
CA GLY A 131 10.16 -23.89 37.32
C GLY A 131 10.73 -25.22 36.79
N GLU A 132 10.11 -25.83 35.79
CA GLU A 132 10.49 -27.10 35.18
C GLU A 132 10.75 -26.91 33.69
N GLY A 133 11.78 -27.60 33.20
CA GLY A 133 12.28 -27.52 31.83
C GLY A 133 11.25 -27.93 30.79
N GLY A 134 10.38 -26.98 30.43
CA GLY A 134 9.40 -27.14 29.38
C GLY A 134 10.07 -27.56 28.07
N SER A 135 9.84 -28.81 27.70
CA SER A 135 10.26 -29.41 26.43
C SER A 135 9.95 -28.46 25.27
N PHE A 136 10.98 -28.16 24.47
CA PHE A 136 10.88 -27.25 23.35
C PHE A 136 9.89 -27.82 22.32
N SER A 137 8.64 -27.36 22.35
CA SER A 137 7.62 -27.83 21.42
C SER A 137 7.93 -27.33 20.01
N LEU A 138 8.46 -28.24 19.19
CA LEU A 138 8.74 -28.04 17.77
C LEU A 138 7.52 -27.52 17.01
N TRP A 139 6.32 -27.94 17.44
CA TRP A 139 5.04 -27.46 16.93
C TRP A 139 4.81 -25.96 17.14
N ALA A 140 5.19 -25.43 18.30
CA ALA A 140 5.09 -24.00 18.53
C ALA A 140 6.10 -23.24 17.65
N MET A 141 7.30 -23.77 17.39
CA MET A 141 8.25 -23.12 16.48
C MET A 141 7.72 -23.13 15.03
N ALA A 142 7.20 -24.26 14.57
CA ALA A 142 6.60 -24.40 13.23
C ALA A 142 5.45 -23.41 13.01
N LYS A 143 4.53 -23.25 13.98
CA LYS A 143 3.44 -22.27 13.89
C LYS A 143 3.94 -20.82 13.79
N GLY A 144 5.00 -20.47 14.51
CA GLY A 144 5.61 -19.14 14.43
C GLY A 144 6.28 -18.87 13.09
N PHE A 145 6.93 -19.87 12.52
CA PHE A 145 7.53 -19.77 11.19
C PHE A 145 6.47 -19.63 10.09
N LEU A 146 5.41 -20.44 10.13
CA LEU A 146 4.29 -20.34 9.19
C LEU A 146 3.63 -18.96 9.22
N TYR A 147 3.47 -18.36 10.41
CA TYR A 147 2.99 -16.99 10.56
C TYR A 147 3.91 -16.00 9.84
N PHE A 148 5.21 -16.06 10.12
CA PHE A 148 6.18 -15.15 9.50
C PHE A 148 6.19 -15.31 7.98
N ALA A 149 6.14 -16.54 7.47
CA ALA A 149 6.09 -16.83 6.04
C ALA A 149 4.81 -16.28 5.40
N ALA A 150 3.66 -16.38 6.07
CA ALA A 150 2.39 -15.85 5.56
C ALA A 150 2.42 -14.32 5.45
N PHE A 151 2.83 -13.62 6.51
CA PHE A 151 2.98 -12.16 6.49
C PHE A 151 4.01 -11.69 5.46
N ALA A 152 5.15 -12.37 5.38
CA ALA A 152 6.16 -12.06 4.37
C ALA A 152 5.61 -12.23 2.96
N GLY A 153 4.86 -13.32 2.72
CA GLY A 153 4.20 -13.60 1.45
C GLY A 153 3.19 -12.53 1.05
N GLU A 154 2.34 -12.09 1.98
CA GLU A 154 1.36 -11.02 1.76
C GLU A 154 2.03 -9.69 1.39
N ILE A 155 3.08 -9.29 2.12
CA ILE A 155 3.83 -8.05 1.81
C ILE A 155 4.50 -8.15 0.43
N ILE A 156 5.12 -9.29 0.11
CA ILE A 156 5.73 -9.53 -1.21
C ILE A 156 4.66 -9.47 -2.30
N LEU A 157 3.49 -10.05 -2.07
CA LEU A 157 2.39 -10.05 -3.02
C LEU A 157 1.91 -8.62 -3.29
N MET A 158 1.62 -7.83 -2.26
CA MET A 158 1.13 -6.46 -2.40
C MET A 158 2.15 -5.54 -3.10
N THR A 159 3.43 -5.69 -2.78
CA THR A 159 4.52 -4.93 -3.42
C THR A 159 4.74 -5.35 -4.88
N SER A 160 4.71 -6.66 -5.15
CA SER A 160 4.84 -7.20 -6.51
C SER A 160 3.66 -6.79 -7.39
N LEU A 161 2.43 -6.85 -6.85
CA LEU A 161 1.22 -6.47 -7.56
C LEU A 161 1.26 -4.99 -7.96
N ALA A 162 1.67 -4.11 -7.05
CA ALA A 162 1.84 -2.69 -7.37
C ALA A 162 2.88 -2.47 -8.48
N SER A 163 4.00 -3.20 -8.46
CA SER A 163 5.01 -3.12 -9.52
C SER A 163 4.50 -3.64 -10.87
N LEU A 164 3.82 -4.78 -10.88
CA LEU A 164 3.24 -5.37 -12.09
C LEU A 164 2.16 -4.45 -12.68
N THR A 165 1.35 -3.84 -11.83
CA THR A 165 0.35 -2.82 -12.20
C THR A 165 1.05 -1.63 -12.87
N GLN A 166 2.18 -1.17 -12.33
CA GLN A 166 2.95 -0.06 -12.92
C GLN A 166 3.63 -0.42 -14.25
N GLU A 167 4.09 -1.65 -14.42
CA GLU A 167 4.83 -2.10 -15.61
C GLU A 167 3.92 -2.50 -16.77
N LYS A 168 2.79 -3.16 -16.49
CA LYS A 168 1.94 -3.77 -17.51
C LYS A 168 0.80 -2.87 -17.97
N LEU A 169 0.38 -1.90 -17.16
CA LEU A 169 -0.71 -1.01 -17.53
C LEU A 169 -0.19 0.21 -18.31
N PRO A 170 -0.82 0.57 -19.43
CA PRO A 170 -0.49 1.80 -20.12
C PRO A 170 -0.72 3.01 -19.21
N LEU A 171 0.04 4.09 -19.46
CA LEU A 171 0.06 5.28 -18.61
C LEU A 171 -1.35 5.87 -18.39
N GLN A 172 -2.19 5.80 -19.41
CA GLN A 172 -3.59 6.25 -19.37
C GLN A 172 -4.40 5.46 -18.34
N LEU A 173 -4.35 4.12 -18.39
CA LEU A 173 -5.04 3.26 -17.42
C LEU A 173 -4.51 3.46 -16.01
N ARG A 174 -3.20 3.69 -15.85
CA ARG A 174 -2.58 3.95 -14.55
C ARG A 174 -3.09 5.24 -13.93
N ASN A 175 -3.11 6.33 -14.70
CA ASN A 175 -3.63 7.62 -14.24
C ASN A 175 -5.11 7.54 -13.90
N SER A 176 -5.88 6.81 -14.70
CA SER A 176 -7.31 6.61 -14.48
C SER A 176 -7.57 5.74 -13.23
N GLN A 177 -6.78 4.69 -13.01
CA GLN A 177 -6.83 3.88 -11.79
C GLN A 177 -6.45 4.70 -10.55
N MET A 178 -5.39 5.52 -10.62
CA MET A 178 -5.00 6.40 -9.50
C MET A 178 -6.10 7.41 -9.16
N ALA A 179 -6.77 7.98 -10.16
CA ALA A 179 -7.92 8.86 -9.93
C ALA A 179 -9.08 8.12 -9.25
N ALA A 180 -9.34 6.88 -9.67
CA ALA A 180 -10.34 6.02 -9.03
C ALA A 180 -9.97 5.70 -7.58
N ASP A 181 -8.73 5.31 -7.31
CA ASP A 181 -8.24 5.02 -5.98
C ASP A 181 -8.29 6.25 -5.05
N ALA A 182 -8.01 7.44 -5.58
CA ALA A 182 -8.14 8.68 -4.81
C ALA A 182 -9.59 8.92 -4.34
N TYR A 183 -10.58 8.56 -5.17
CA TYR A 183 -12.00 8.60 -4.79
C TYR A 183 -12.39 7.48 -3.81
N LEU A 184 -11.88 6.27 -4.00
CA LEU A 184 -12.22 5.10 -3.18
C LEU A 184 -11.54 5.12 -1.80
N SER A 185 -10.36 5.75 -1.67
CA SER A 185 -9.55 5.74 -0.43
C SER A 185 -10.31 6.25 0.79
N PRO A 186 -10.99 7.42 0.75
CA PRO A 186 -11.74 7.91 1.91
C PRO A 186 -12.83 6.93 2.39
N VAL A 187 -13.47 6.21 1.46
CA VAL A 187 -14.49 5.21 1.80
C VAL A 187 -13.84 4.01 2.51
N ARG A 188 -12.68 3.54 2.01
CA ARG A 188 -11.89 2.49 2.64
C ARG A 188 -11.43 2.91 4.04
N GLU A 189 -10.97 4.14 4.22
CA GLU A 189 -10.53 4.69 5.52
C GLU A 189 -11.65 4.71 6.56
N VAL A 190 -12.89 5.06 6.16
CA VAL A 190 -14.05 5.00 7.07
C VAL A 190 -14.33 3.56 7.52
N PHE A 191 -14.23 2.59 6.60
CA PHE A 191 -14.41 1.18 6.95
C PHE A 191 -13.29 0.66 7.86
N GLN A 192 -12.04 1.03 7.59
CA GLN A 192 -10.90 0.68 8.42
C GLN A 192 -11.04 1.27 9.84
N PHE A 193 -11.51 2.51 9.97
CA PHE A 193 -11.81 3.10 11.28
C PHE A 193 -12.87 2.32 12.05
N LEU A 194 -13.96 1.91 11.37
CA LEU A 194 -15.02 1.11 11.98
C LEU A 194 -14.52 -0.28 12.39
N GLU A 195 -13.66 -0.90 11.59
CA GLU A 195 -12.96 -2.15 11.93
C GLU A 195 -12.15 -2.00 13.22
N ASP A 196 -11.30 -0.98 13.31
CA ASP A 196 -10.39 -0.79 14.44
C ASP A 196 -11.18 -0.71 15.76
N VAL A 197 -12.29 0.06 15.75
CA VAL A 197 -13.20 0.19 16.89
C VAL A 197 -13.80 -1.17 17.29
N MET A 198 -14.28 -1.94 16.31
CA MET A 198 -14.88 -3.26 16.57
C MET A 198 -13.85 -4.27 17.09
N THR A 199 -12.65 -4.28 16.52
CA THR A 199 -11.56 -5.18 16.93
C THR A 199 -11.13 -4.89 18.38
N VAL A 200 -10.98 -3.61 18.75
CA VAL A 200 -10.69 -3.22 20.13
C VAL A 200 -11.82 -3.66 21.07
N HIS A 201 -13.08 -3.40 20.71
CA HIS A 201 -14.23 -3.77 21.54
C HIS A 201 -14.34 -5.29 21.76
N ILE A 202 -14.14 -6.08 20.70
CA ILE A 202 -14.13 -7.55 20.77
C ILE A 202 -12.99 -8.03 21.68
N ASN A 203 -11.78 -7.50 21.51
CA ASN A 203 -10.62 -7.91 22.33
C ASN A 203 -10.79 -7.56 23.81
N VAL A 204 -11.37 -6.39 24.12
CA VAL A 204 -11.69 -6.01 25.50
C VAL A 204 -12.76 -6.94 26.09
N ALA A 205 -13.81 -7.27 25.34
CA ALA A 205 -14.85 -8.19 25.78
C ALA A 205 -14.31 -9.61 26.02
N ILE A 206 -13.37 -10.08 25.18
CA ILE A 206 -12.66 -11.36 25.36
C ILE A 206 -11.82 -11.31 26.65
N GLY A 207 -11.09 -10.22 26.88
CA GLY A 207 -10.28 -10.03 28.09
C GLY A 207 -11.12 -10.04 29.38
N MET A 208 -12.35 -9.53 29.32
CA MET A 208 -13.31 -9.59 30.44
C MET A 208 -14.04 -10.93 30.56
N GLN A 209 -13.78 -11.90 29.67
CA GLN A 209 -14.49 -13.19 29.58
C GLN A 209 -16.02 -13.05 29.41
N ALA A 210 -16.48 -11.92 28.86
CA ALA A 210 -17.89 -11.62 28.66
C ALA A 210 -18.38 -12.19 27.31
N THR A 211 -18.59 -13.51 27.25
CA THR A 211 -18.91 -14.24 26.00
C THR A 211 -20.14 -13.72 25.26
N GLU A 212 -21.18 -13.30 25.99
CA GLU A 212 -22.37 -12.70 25.38
C GLU A 212 -22.05 -11.40 24.66
N VAL A 213 -21.20 -10.55 25.24
CA VAL A 213 -20.75 -9.29 24.63
C VAL A 213 -19.86 -9.56 23.42
N VAL A 214 -19.01 -10.59 23.48
CA VAL A 214 -18.20 -11.02 22.33
C VAL A 214 -19.10 -11.45 21.18
N ARG A 215 -20.11 -12.30 21.46
CA ARG A 215 -21.05 -12.79 20.45
C ARG A 215 -21.86 -11.64 19.84
N SER A 216 -22.39 -10.75 20.66
CA SER A 216 -23.17 -9.60 20.17
C SER A 216 -22.30 -8.65 19.37
N SER A 217 -21.06 -8.39 19.80
CA SER A 217 -20.10 -7.54 19.08
C SER A 217 -19.71 -8.16 17.74
N LEU A 218 -19.48 -9.47 17.70
CA LEU A 218 -19.15 -10.17 16.45
C LEU A 218 -20.31 -10.13 15.45
N LEU A 219 -21.53 -10.45 15.91
CA LEU A 219 -22.72 -10.39 15.07
C LEU A 219 -22.99 -8.96 14.58
N LEU A 220 -22.79 -7.97 15.46
CA LEU A 220 -22.90 -6.57 15.09
C LEU A 220 -21.84 -6.19 14.06
N GLY A 221 -20.58 -6.59 14.24
CA GLY A 221 -19.49 -6.30 13.31
C GLY A 221 -19.75 -6.90 11.92
N VAL A 222 -20.01 -8.21 11.86
CA VAL A 222 -20.28 -8.90 10.59
C VAL A 222 -21.57 -8.38 9.95
N GLY A 223 -22.66 -8.24 10.72
CA GLY A 223 -23.95 -7.81 10.20
C GLY A 223 -23.95 -6.35 9.74
N SER A 224 -23.40 -5.43 10.54
CA SER A 224 -23.28 -4.02 10.15
C SER A 224 -22.29 -3.83 9.01
N GLY A 225 -21.22 -4.61 8.95
CA GLY A 225 -20.27 -4.62 7.84
C GLY A 225 -20.88 -4.98 6.51
N LEU A 226 -21.60 -6.10 6.46
CA LEU A 226 -22.32 -6.53 5.27
C LEU A 226 -23.35 -5.48 4.85
N LEU A 227 -24.11 -4.93 5.79
CA LEU A 227 -25.13 -3.92 5.52
C LEU A 227 -24.53 -2.60 5.01
N LEU A 228 -23.60 -2.01 5.78
CA LEU A 228 -22.97 -0.73 5.45
C LEU A 228 -22.10 -0.84 4.19
N GLY A 229 -21.35 -1.92 4.04
CA GLY A 229 -20.59 -2.22 2.83
C GLY A 229 -21.50 -2.33 1.61
N SER A 230 -22.65 -3.00 1.72
CA SER A 230 -23.61 -3.11 0.61
C SER A 230 -24.24 -1.76 0.27
N ILE A 231 -24.55 -0.94 1.27
CA ILE A 231 -25.06 0.42 1.06
C ILE A 231 -24.00 1.28 0.36
N ALA A 232 -22.75 1.24 0.82
CA ALA A 232 -21.66 1.99 0.20
C ALA A 232 -21.38 1.52 -1.24
N ALA A 233 -21.41 0.21 -1.49
CA ALA A 233 -21.28 -0.37 -2.83
C ALA A 233 -22.41 0.08 -3.77
N ALA A 234 -23.65 0.08 -3.27
CA ALA A 234 -24.81 0.55 -4.02
C ALA A 234 -24.74 2.07 -4.30
N LEU A 235 -24.33 2.88 -3.33
CA LEU A 235 -24.11 4.32 -3.52
C LEU A 235 -23.01 4.60 -4.53
N THR A 236 -21.90 3.88 -4.44
CA THR A 236 -20.77 4.00 -5.39
C THR A 236 -21.18 3.54 -6.78
N THR A 237 -22.00 2.49 -6.89
CA THR A 237 -22.62 2.09 -8.15
C THR A 237 -23.48 3.21 -8.72
N GLY A 238 -24.33 3.84 -7.89
CA GLY A 238 -25.13 4.99 -8.29
C GLY A 238 -24.29 6.17 -8.80
N ILE A 239 -23.20 6.51 -8.11
CA ILE A 239 -22.24 7.55 -8.52
C ILE A 239 -21.57 7.17 -9.85
N ALA A 240 -21.16 5.91 -10.02
CA ALA A 240 -20.47 5.43 -11.23
C ALA A 240 -21.35 5.50 -12.50
N TYR A 241 -22.68 5.41 -12.34
CA TYR A 241 -23.65 5.58 -13.43
C TYR A 241 -24.21 7.00 -13.54
N TRP A 242 -23.85 7.93 -12.64
CA TRP A 242 -24.25 9.33 -12.72
C TRP A 242 -23.16 10.16 -13.41
N PRO A 243 -23.35 10.57 -14.69
CA PRO A 243 -22.28 11.19 -15.49
C PRO A 243 -21.69 12.46 -14.86
N TRP A 244 -22.55 13.32 -14.31
CA TRP A 244 -22.12 14.57 -13.66
C TRP A 244 -21.25 14.33 -12.43
N ALA A 245 -21.64 13.38 -11.57
CA ALA A 245 -20.91 13.09 -10.34
C ALA A 245 -19.56 12.43 -10.63
N ILE A 246 -19.54 11.41 -11.50
CA ILE A 246 -18.30 10.68 -11.81
C ILE A 246 -17.28 11.56 -12.55
N ASN A 247 -17.75 12.44 -13.45
CA ASN A 247 -16.87 13.39 -14.15
C ASN A 247 -16.26 14.40 -13.19
N ALA A 248 -17.06 14.94 -12.26
CA ALA A 248 -16.56 15.88 -11.25
C ALA A 248 -15.55 15.24 -10.30
N LEU A 249 -15.70 13.95 -10.00
CA LEU A 249 -14.80 13.20 -9.12
C LEU A 249 -13.49 12.78 -9.81
N LEU A 250 -13.58 12.24 -11.03
CA LEU A 250 -12.40 11.68 -11.72
C LEU A 250 -11.61 12.74 -12.48
N VAL A 251 -12.25 13.79 -12.99
CA VAL A 251 -11.60 14.81 -13.84
C VAL A 251 -12.05 16.23 -13.44
N PRO A 252 -11.73 16.69 -12.21
CA PRO A 252 -12.23 17.96 -11.67
C PRO A 252 -11.78 19.20 -12.47
N PHE A 253 -10.71 19.11 -13.26
CA PHE A 253 -10.12 20.23 -14.02
C PHE A 253 -10.36 20.20 -15.53
N SER A 254 -11.19 19.28 -16.03
CA SER A 254 -11.47 19.17 -17.49
C SER A 254 -12.22 20.37 -18.08
N THR A 255 -12.95 21.12 -17.25
CA THR A 255 -13.86 22.19 -17.71
C THR A 255 -13.20 23.57 -17.76
N SER A 256 -12.09 23.76 -17.05
CA SER A 256 -11.25 24.96 -17.17
C SER A 256 -10.36 24.80 -18.40
N GLY A 257 -10.65 25.50 -19.49
CA GLY A 257 -9.94 25.48 -20.78
C GLY A 257 -8.44 25.81 -20.78
N ALA A 258 -7.74 25.63 -19.65
CA ALA A 258 -6.29 25.65 -19.49
C ALA A 258 -5.60 24.44 -20.13
N ALA A 259 -6.33 23.33 -20.35
CA ALA A 259 -5.89 22.26 -21.24
C ALA A 259 -6.15 22.68 -22.70
N GLY A 260 -5.42 23.68 -23.18
CA GLY A 260 -5.35 23.97 -24.61
C GLY A 260 -5.04 22.69 -25.39
N SER A 261 -5.39 22.66 -26.66
CA SER A 261 -5.25 21.57 -27.64
C SER A 261 -3.85 20.95 -27.81
N ALA A 262 -2.91 21.20 -26.89
CA ALA A 262 -1.51 20.84 -26.93
C ALA A 262 -1.13 19.59 -26.11
N CYS A 263 -2.00 19.08 -25.23
CA CYS A 263 -1.70 17.88 -24.43
C CYS A 263 -2.48 16.67 -24.94
N SER A 264 -2.02 16.07 -26.05
CA SER A 264 -2.61 14.85 -26.63
C SER A 264 -2.46 13.60 -25.74
N LEU A 265 -1.80 13.73 -24.58
CA LEU A 265 -1.63 12.65 -23.61
C LEU A 265 -2.86 12.41 -22.72
N LEU A 266 -3.76 13.39 -22.60
CA LEU A 266 -4.99 13.24 -21.83
C LEU A 266 -6.08 12.68 -22.74
N GLU A 267 -6.47 11.43 -22.49
CA GLU A 267 -7.63 10.83 -23.13
C GLU A 267 -8.91 11.62 -22.85
N SER A 268 -9.91 11.45 -23.73
CA SER A 268 -11.20 12.08 -23.53
C SER A 268 -11.80 11.66 -22.18
N THR A 269 -12.48 12.59 -21.50
CA THR A 269 -13.12 12.32 -20.20
C THR A 269 -14.07 11.12 -20.27
N GLU A 270 -14.75 10.94 -21.40
CA GLU A 270 -15.64 9.82 -21.66
C GLU A 270 -14.90 8.48 -21.62
N LEU A 271 -13.74 8.39 -22.28
CA LEU A 271 -12.94 7.17 -22.32
C LEU A 271 -12.32 6.83 -20.96
N ILE A 272 -11.89 7.85 -20.21
CA ILE A 272 -11.40 7.68 -18.83
C ILE A 272 -12.49 7.07 -17.95
N VAL A 273 -13.70 7.63 -18.01
CA VAL A 273 -14.83 7.16 -17.18
C VAL A 273 -15.27 5.76 -17.57
N GLU A 274 -15.33 5.45 -18.87
CA GLU A 274 -15.69 4.11 -19.35
C GLU A 274 -14.66 3.06 -18.90
N THR A 275 -13.38 3.41 -18.95
CA THR A 275 -12.27 2.55 -18.51
C THR A 275 -12.27 2.33 -16.99
N VAL A 276 -12.56 3.37 -16.20
CA VAL A 276 -12.51 3.32 -14.73
C VAL A 276 -13.76 2.71 -14.11
N ARG A 277 -14.92 2.84 -14.74
CA ARG A 277 -16.19 2.33 -14.22
C ARG A 277 -16.13 0.86 -13.76
N PRO A 278 -15.66 -0.12 -14.55
CA PRO A 278 -15.61 -1.51 -14.10
C PRO A 278 -14.71 -1.69 -12.87
N TYR A 279 -13.59 -0.96 -12.79
CA TYR A 279 -12.70 -1.01 -11.64
C TYR A 279 -13.37 -0.48 -10.37
N VAL A 280 -14.07 0.66 -10.45
CA VAL A 280 -14.82 1.24 -9.32
C VAL A 280 -15.93 0.29 -8.86
N LEU A 281 -16.68 -0.30 -9.79
CA LEU A 281 -17.74 -1.24 -9.47
C LEU A 281 -17.19 -2.48 -8.76
N LEU A 282 -16.19 -3.15 -9.34
CA LEU A 282 -15.58 -4.34 -8.76
C LEU A 282 -14.98 -4.05 -7.37
N SER A 283 -14.27 -2.94 -7.23
CA SER A 283 -13.66 -2.54 -5.95
C SER A 283 -14.72 -2.24 -4.88
N SER A 284 -15.81 -1.57 -5.25
CA SER A 284 -16.86 -1.22 -4.30
C SER A 284 -17.65 -2.44 -3.79
N TRP A 285 -17.89 -3.44 -4.64
CA TRP A 285 -18.62 -4.65 -4.28
C TRP A 285 -17.80 -5.65 -3.45
N GLN A 286 -16.50 -5.41 -3.26
CA GLN A 286 -15.67 -6.17 -2.32
C GLN A 286 -15.88 -5.72 -0.86
N TRP A 287 -16.27 -4.46 -0.63
CA TRP A 287 -16.39 -3.88 0.72
C TRP A 287 -17.26 -4.65 1.72
N PRO A 288 -18.46 -5.19 1.35
CA PRO A 288 -19.28 -5.95 2.30
C PRO A 288 -18.52 -7.15 2.89
N PHE A 289 -17.81 -7.88 2.03
CA PHE A 289 -17.07 -9.06 2.44
C PHE A 289 -15.77 -8.70 3.14
N GLN A 290 -15.11 -7.64 2.71
CA GLN A 290 -13.89 -7.15 3.33
C GLN A 290 -14.14 -6.80 4.80
N PHE A 291 -15.21 -6.07 5.10
CA PHE A 291 -15.55 -5.73 6.48
C PHE A 291 -15.92 -6.93 7.33
N ALA A 292 -16.73 -7.85 6.78
CA ALA A 292 -17.08 -9.09 7.47
C ALA A 292 -15.81 -9.90 7.79
N ASN A 293 -14.86 -9.95 6.86
CA ASN A 293 -13.59 -10.62 7.02
C ASN A 293 -12.75 -9.97 8.13
N MET A 294 -12.65 -8.64 8.14
CA MET A 294 -11.95 -7.86 9.17
C MET A 294 -12.49 -8.14 10.59
N ALA A 295 -13.82 -8.10 10.77
CA ALA A 295 -14.44 -8.41 12.07
C ALA A 295 -14.15 -9.85 12.54
N LEU A 296 -14.17 -10.81 11.60
CA LEU A 296 -13.81 -12.20 11.89
C LEU A 296 -12.33 -12.34 12.23
N ARG A 297 -11.43 -11.63 11.52
CA ARG A 297 -9.99 -11.61 11.81
C ARG A 297 -9.74 -11.10 13.23
N GLY A 298 -10.39 -10.01 13.64
CA GLY A 298 -10.31 -9.48 15.01
C GLY A 298 -10.75 -10.51 16.06
N PHE A 299 -11.85 -11.22 15.82
CA PHE A 299 -12.33 -12.29 16.71
C PHE A 299 -11.38 -13.49 16.78
N PHE A 300 -10.88 -13.99 15.65
CA PHE A 300 -9.96 -15.13 15.64
C PHE A 300 -8.60 -14.78 16.24
N LEU A 301 -8.16 -13.53 16.07
CA LEU A 301 -6.98 -12.99 16.74
C LEU A 301 -7.18 -12.98 18.26
N GLY A 302 -8.29 -12.43 18.74
CA GLY A 302 -8.59 -12.35 20.17
C GLY A 302 -8.76 -13.72 20.84
N THR A 303 -9.36 -14.68 20.14
CA THR A 303 -9.53 -16.07 20.62
C THR A 303 -8.31 -16.96 20.39
N GLN A 304 -7.23 -16.43 19.83
CA GLN A 304 -6.00 -17.17 19.50
C GLN A 304 -6.23 -18.36 18.55
N GLN A 305 -7.26 -18.30 17.70
CA GLN A 305 -7.54 -19.30 16.67
C GLN A 305 -6.77 -18.98 15.38
N TRP A 306 -5.45 -19.11 15.48
CA TRP A 306 -4.49 -18.69 14.45
C TRP A 306 -4.71 -19.32 13.07
N GLY A 307 -5.20 -20.57 13.01
CA GLY A 307 -5.44 -21.25 11.74
C GLY A 307 -6.50 -20.53 10.89
N PHE A 308 -7.60 -20.11 11.52
CA PHE A 308 -8.66 -19.38 10.84
C PHE A 308 -8.25 -17.94 10.52
N PHE A 309 -7.53 -17.28 11.43
CA PHE A 309 -6.97 -15.95 11.16
C PHE A 309 -6.09 -15.94 9.90
N ILE A 310 -5.19 -16.93 9.76
CA ILE A 310 -4.33 -17.07 8.58
C ILE A 310 -5.16 -17.39 7.34
N ALA A 311 -6.08 -18.35 7.41
CA ALA A 311 -6.91 -18.73 6.27
C ALA A 311 -7.72 -17.54 5.73
N LEU A 312 -8.27 -16.71 6.62
CA LEU A 312 -9.03 -15.52 6.25
C LEU A 312 -8.17 -14.39 5.68
N THR A 313 -6.91 -14.30 6.08
CA THR A 313 -5.95 -13.33 5.52
C THR A 313 -5.62 -13.67 4.06
N PHE A 314 -5.58 -14.96 3.70
CA PHE A 314 -5.29 -15.40 2.32
C PHE A 314 -6.51 -15.42 1.38
N LEU A 315 -7.72 -15.30 1.92
CA LEU A 315 -8.97 -15.28 1.15
C LEU A 315 -9.42 -13.87 0.75
N GLU A 316 -8.73 -12.84 1.27
CA GLU A 316 -8.89 -11.42 0.88
C GLU A 316 -8.15 -11.14 -0.43
#